data_AF-A0A7S3HML7-F1
#
_entry.id   AF-A0A7S3HML7-F1
#
_cell.length_a   1.000
_cell.length_b   1.000
_cell.length_c   1.000
_cell.angle_alpha   90.00
_cell.angle_beta   90.00
_cell.angle_gamma   90.00
#
_symmetry.space_group_name_H-M   'P 1'
#
loop_
_entity.id
_entity.type
_entity.pdbx_description
1 polymer ?
#
loop_
_entity_poly.entity_id
_entity_poly.type
_entity_poly.pdbx_seq_one_letter_code
_entity_poly.pdbx_strand_id
1 'polypeptide(L)'
;VLQPFHGQVNGPNPYGAAGPEVRHYTAPLGLQAVAEHFLKQSGAEVQWDAALRSLVLQPEGGVIVELGSGSGGQEPVALSSPEPLSVVVLTQPVQQVLGSSKFGLGGNFMQGVDPGLSADLSKVEYSSRFAVAFYFDASQFSWPHPWTAHYFDKGDVRYVSHDSGKRGASEESMVSIVVHSGVPLGIELQDDTAPYDAAAARLRTDL
;
A
#
# COMPACT_ATOMS: atom_id res chain seq x y z
N VAL A 1 10.82 -0.24 -16.58
CA VAL A 1 10.11 -0.48 -15.29
C VAL A 1 8.63 -0.70 -15.55
N LEU A 2 7.95 0.28 -16.13
CA LEU A 2 6.58 0.12 -16.62
C LEU A 2 6.55 -0.28 -18.11
N GLN A 3 5.51 -0.99 -18.50
CA GLN A 3 5.18 -1.32 -19.89
C GLN A 3 3.69 -1.07 -20.14
N PRO A 4 3.27 -0.79 -21.39
CA PRO A 4 1.86 -0.67 -21.73
C PRO A 4 1.08 -1.94 -21.32
N PHE A 5 -0.09 -1.75 -20.73
CA PHE A 5 -0.98 -2.86 -20.42
C PHE A 5 -1.79 -3.24 -21.66
N HIS A 6 -1.77 -4.53 -22.00
CA HIS A 6 -2.43 -5.08 -23.19
C HIS A 6 -3.60 -6.02 -22.86
N GLY A 7 -3.90 -6.23 -21.57
CA GLY A 7 -5.01 -7.10 -21.16
C GLY A 7 -6.37 -6.43 -21.33
N GLN A 8 -7.43 -7.21 -21.11
CA GLN A 8 -8.81 -6.71 -21.14
C GLN A 8 -9.30 -6.41 -19.72
N VAL A 9 -9.79 -5.19 -19.50
CA VAL A 9 -10.53 -4.81 -18.29
C VAL A 9 -12.01 -4.93 -18.57
N ASN A 10 -12.75 -5.61 -17.69
CA ASN A 10 -14.18 -5.83 -17.81
C ASN A 10 -14.95 -5.37 -16.56
N GLY A 11 -16.28 -5.33 -16.65
CA GLY A 11 -17.18 -4.91 -15.58
C GLY A 11 -17.34 -3.38 -15.46
N PRO A 12 -18.12 -2.90 -14.48
CA PRO A 12 -18.35 -1.49 -14.21
C PRO A 12 -17.07 -0.81 -13.68
N ASN A 13 -16.17 -0.46 -14.61
CA ASN A 13 -14.97 0.30 -14.31
C ASN A 13 -15.35 1.70 -13.78
N PRO A 14 -15.04 2.04 -12.52
CA PRO A 14 -15.37 3.34 -11.94
C PRO A 14 -14.63 4.50 -12.60
N TYR A 15 -13.60 4.21 -13.39
CA TYR A 15 -12.86 5.18 -14.20
C TYR A 15 -13.43 5.32 -15.61
N GLY A 16 -14.64 4.79 -15.84
CA GLY A 16 -15.35 4.75 -17.11
C GLY A 16 -14.71 3.79 -18.11
N ALA A 17 -15.27 3.68 -19.31
CA ALA A 17 -14.45 3.49 -20.50
C ALA A 17 -13.55 4.73 -20.55
N ALA A 18 -12.50 4.68 -19.75
CA ALA A 18 -11.53 5.72 -19.58
C ALA A 18 -11.20 6.16 -21.01
N GLY A 19 -11.51 7.41 -21.35
CA GLY A 19 -11.65 7.84 -22.74
C GLY A 19 -10.42 7.43 -23.58
N PRO A 20 -10.42 7.58 -24.91
CA PRO A 20 -9.33 7.08 -25.77
C PRO A 20 -7.90 7.55 -25.36
N GLU A 21 -7.80 8.54 -24.46
CA GLU A 21 -6.58 9.06 -23.86
C GLU A 21 -6.06 8.29 -22.64
N VAL A 22 -6.87 7.47 -21.97
CA VAL A 22 -6.43 6.75 -20.77
C VAL A 22 -5.64 5.51 -21.17
N ARG A 23 -4.41 5.45 -20.66
CA ARG A 23 -3.47 4.37 -20.90
C ARG A 23 -3.15 3.69 -19.59
N HIS A 24 -3.35 2.39 -19.54
CA HIS A 24 -2.94 1.56 -18.43
C HIS A 24 -1.51 1.06 -18.64
N TYR A 25 -0.78 0.92 -17.54
CA TYR A 25 0.58 0.37 -17.54
C TYR A 25 0.67 -0.73 -16.49
N THR A 26 1.57 -1.66 -16.73
CA THR A 26 1.92 -2.75 -15.81
C THR A 26 3.41 -2.72 -15.50
N ALA A 27 3.81 -3.36 -14.42
CA ALA A 27 5.21 -3.60 -14.08
C ALA A 27 5.46 -5.11 -14.21
N PRO A 28 6.20 -5.58 -15.24
CA PRO A 28 6.38 -7.02 -15.49
C PRO A 28 6.99 -7.77 -14.30
N LEU A 29 7.92 -7.12 -13.59
CA LEU A 29 8.58 -7.64 -12.40
C LEU A 29 7.79 -7.35 -11.10
N GLY A 30 6.51 -6.99 -11.21
CA GLY A 30 5.67 -6.56 -10.09
C GLY A 30 5.78 -5.06 -9.80
N LEU A 31 4.72 -4.47 -9.21
CA LEU A 31 4.66 -3.02 -8.93
C LEU A 31 5.77 -2.56 -7.97
N GLN A 32 6.26 -3.44 -7.09
CA GLN A 32 7.39 -3.17 -6.21
C GLN A 32 8.64 -2.72 -6.97
N ALA A 33 8.89 -3.27 -8.16
CA ALA A 33 10.04 -2.90 -9.00
C ALA A 33 10.06 -1.42 -9.39
N VAL A 34 8.91 -0.73 -9.33
CA VAL A 34 8.83 0.72 -9.54
C VAL A 34 9.46 1.48 -8.39
N ALA A 35 9.09 1.16 -7.16
CA ALA A 35 9.66 1.79 -5.97
C ALA A 35 11.16 1.49 -5.85
N GLU A 36 11.54 0.23 -6.06
CA GLU A 36 12.95 -0.21 -6.02
C GLU A 36 13.82 0.50 -7.07
N HIS A 37 13.27 0.74 -8.27
CA HIS A 37 13.98 1.49 -9.30
C HIS A 37 14.35 2.91 -8.83
N PHE A 38 13.39 3.63 -8.24
CA PHE A 38 13.63 4.99 -7.75
C PHE A 38 14.53 5.03 -6.52
N LEU A 39 14.38 4.08 -5.59
CA LEU A 39 15.29 3.96 -4.44
C LEU A 39 16.73 3.67 -4.89
N LYS A 40 16.92 2.80 -5.89
CA LYS A 40 18.24 2.53 -6.47
C LYS A 40 18.80 3.74 -7.20
N GLN A 41 17.98 4.47 -7.95
CA GLN A 41 18.41 5.66 -8.69
C GLN A 41 18.77 6.84 -7.79
N SER A 42 18.12 6.98 -6.64
CA SER A 42 18.40 8.08 -5.72
C SER A 42 19.77 7.94 -5.03
N GLY A 43 20.30 6.72 -4.93
CA GLY A 43 21.50 6.43 -4.15
C GLY A 43 21.29 6.59 -2.64
N ALA A 44 20.03 6.66 -2.18
CA ALA A 44 19.71 6.78 -0.77
C ALA A 44 20.04 5.49 0.00
N GLU A 45 20.52 5.64 1.23
CA GLU A 45 20.64 4.53 2.16
C GLU A 45 19.25 4.18 2.70
N VAL A 46 18.86 2.91 2.58
CA VAL A 46 17.54 2.44 3.00
C VAL A 46 17.68 1.51 4.19
N GLN A 47 17.02 1.86 5.30
CA GLN A 47 16.91 1.02 6.47
C GLN A 47 15.55 0.31 6.47
N TRP A 48 15.58 -1.02 6.39
CA TRP A 48 14.40 -1.87 6.45
C TRP A 48 14.13 -2.30 7.90
N ASP A 49 12.88 -2.70 8.18
CA ASP A 49 12.43 -3.05 9.53
C ASP A 49 12.67 -1.94 10.58
N ALA A 50 12.70 -0.67 10.13
CA ALA A 50 12.92 0.50 10.95
C ALA A 50 11.68 1.39 10.96
N ALA A 51 10.73 1.12 11.87
CA ALA A 51 9.53 1.93 12.03
C ALA A 51 9.82 3.17 12.89
N LEU A 52 9.61 4.36 12.32
CA LEU A 52 9.71 5.62 13.07
C LEU A 52 8.59 5.71 14.12
N ARG A 53 8.96 5.78 15.41
CA ARG A 53 8.05 5.84 16.57
C ARG A 53 7.97 7.22 17.19
N SER A 54 9.07 7.96 17.19
CA SER A 54 9.13 9.32 17.72
C SER A 54 10.03 10.19 16.86
N LEU A 55 9.62 11.46 16.69
CA LEU A 55 10.40 12.49 16.03
C LEU A 55 10.44 13.75 16.90
N VAL A 56 11.64 14.06 17.41
CA VAL A 56 11.88 15.22 18.26
C VAL A 56 12.77 16.22 17.52
N LEU A 57 12.25 17.42 17.29
CA LEU A 57 12.99 18.57 16.79
C LEU A 57 13.78 19.19 17.95
N GLN A 58 15.08 19.38 17.76
CA GLN A 58 15.95 19.98 18.77
C GLN A 58 15.94 21.52 18.67
N PRO A 59 15.94 22.27 19.79
CA PRO A 59 15.94 23.73 19.78
C PRO A 59 17.11 24.37 19.00
N GLU A 60 18.28 23.75 19.06
CA GLU A 60 19.53 24.16 18.42
C GLU A 60 19.63 23.75 16.95
N GLY A 61 18.64 23.02 16.43
CA GLY A 61 18.64 22.43 15.09
C GLY A 61 18.93 20.93 15.11
N GLY A 62 18.48 20.25 14.06
CA GLY A 62 18.56 18.79 13.96
C GLY A 62 17.34 18.07 14.55
N VAL A 63 17.39 16.74 14.50
CA VAL A 63 16.30 15.86 14.94
C VAL A 63 16.85 14.70 15.76
N ILE A 64 16.03 14.17 16.66
CA ILE A 64 16.21 12.87 17.30
C ILE A 64 15.06 12.01 16.83
N VAL A 65 15.38 10.83 16.31
CA VAL A 65 14.39 9.83 15.94
C VAL A 65 14.47 8.65 16.88
N GLU A 66 13.33 8.03 17.14
CA GLU A 66 13.26 6.72 17.77
C GLU A 66 12.72 5.73 16.74
N LEU A 67 13.52 4.72 16.45
CA LEU A 67 13.16 3.64 15.54
C LEU A 67 12.82 2.39 16.37
N GLY A 68 11.79 1.66 15.97
CA GLY A 68 11.50 0.33 16.50
C GLY A 68 11.35 -0.69 15.38
N SER A 69 11.54 -1.98 15.68
CA SER A 69 11.27 -3.04 14.69
C SER A 69 9.79 -3.05 14.32
N GLY A 70 9.49 -3.27 13.04
CA GLY A 70 8.15 -3.50 12.52
C GLY A 70 7.54 -4.79 13.06
N SER A 71 8.37 -5.74 13.50
CA SER A 71 7.99 -7.02 14.12
C SER A 71 8.02 -7.03 15.65
N GLY A 72 8.35 -5.90 16.29
CA GLY A 72 8.47 -5.78 17.74
C GLY A 72 9.81 -6.33 18.26
N GLY A 73 10.74 -5.44 18.62
CA GLY A 73 11.98 -5.85 19.28
C GLY A 73 13.27 -5.12 18.92
N GLN A 74 13.24 -3.83 18.56
CA GLN A 74 14.48 -3.02 18.55
C GLN A 74 14.32 -1.81 19.45
N GLU A 75 15.39 -1.58 20.23
CA GLU A 75 15.57 -0.40 21.09
C GLU A 75 15.66 0.88 20.24
N PRO A 76 15.19 2.03 20.75
CA PRO A 76 15.28 3.31 20.08
C PRO A 76 16.71 3.63 19.62
N VAL A 77 16.91 3.83 18.31
CA VAL A 77 18.18 4.33 17.78
C VAL A 77 18.07 5.84 17.56
N ALA A 78 18.73 6.61 18.43
CA ALA A 78 18.87 8.05 18.24
C ALA A 78 19.84 8.33 17.07
N LEU A 79 19.31 8.76 15.93
CA LEU A 79 20.13 9.37 14.88
C LEU A 79 20.31 10.85 15.24
N SER A 80 21.45 11.20 15.85
CA SER A 80 21.84 12.60 16.03
C SER A 80 22.80 13.00 14.91
N SER A 81 22.47 14.06 14.19
CA SER A 81 23.43 14.76 13.35
C SER A 81 23.33 16.25 13.70
N PRO A 82 24.36 16.85 14.32
CA PRO A 82 24.34 18.27 14.68
C PRO A 82 24.39 19.17 13.44
N GLU A 83 24.99 18.71 12.34
CA GLU A 83 25.09 19.42 11.07
C GLU A 83 25.32 18.43 9.91
N PRO A 84 24.84 18.72 8.69
CA PRO A 84 24.13 19.94 8.27
C PRO A 84 22.59 19.84 8.45
N LEU A 85 21.89 20.96 8.22
CA LEU A 85 20.42 21.11 8.22
C LEU A 85 19.68 19.81 7.85
N SER A 86 19.07 19.17 8.85
CA SER A 86 18.29 17.95 8.65
C SER A 86 16.90 18.28 8.12
N VAL A 87 16.55 17.72 6.96
CA VAL A 87 15.19 17.76 6.42
C VAL A 87 14.55 16.40 6.63
N VAL A 88 13.37 16.39 7.26
CA VAL A 88 12.56 15.18 7.42
C VAL A 88 11.36 15.27 6.50
N VAL A 89 11.16 14.23 5.68
CA VAL A 89 10.00 14.10 4.79
C VAL A 89 9.17 12.91 5.27
N LEU A 90 7.97 13.18 5.76
CA LEU A 90 7.04 12.15 6.22
C LEU A 90 6.08 11.79 5.08
N THR A 91 6.13 10.55 4.62
CA THR A 91 5.27 10.03 3.53
C THR A 91 4.26 8.99 4.02
N GLN A 92 4.15 8.83 5.34
CA GLN A 92 3.19 7.92 5.98
C GLN A 92 1.76 8.48 5.85
N PRO A 93 0.72 7.64 5.93
CA PRO A 93 -0.66 8.10 6.03
C PRO A 93 -0.83 9.17 7.12
N VAL A 94 -1.62 10.21 6.82
CA VAL A 94 -1.76 11.39 7.69
C VAL A 94 -2.13 11.02 9.13
N GLN A 95 -3.01 10.04 9.33
CA GLN A 95 -3.42 9.61 10.69
C GLN A 95 -2.30 8.89 11.47
N GLN A 96 -1.28 8.34 10.79
CA GLN A 96 -0.07 7.86 11.46
C GLN A 96 0.79 9.04 11.91
N VAL A 97 0.99 10.04 11.04
CA VAL A 97 1.73 11.26 11.36
C VAL A 97 1.09 12.02 12.52
N LEU A 98 -0.24 12.16 12.54
CA LEU A 98 -0.96 12.86 13.61
C LEU A 98 -1.02 12.09 14.94
N GLY A 99 -0.53 10.85 15.01
CA GLY A 99 -0.63 10.02 16.21
C GLY A 99 -2.03 9.45 16.49
N SER A 100 -2.98 9.59 15.56
CA SER A 100 -4.40 9.22 15.70
C SER A 100 -4.72 7.80 15.22
N SER A 101 -3.71 6.95 15.04
CA SER A 101 -3.88 5.54 14.61
C SER A 101 -3.09 4.58 15.50
N LYS A 102 -3.33 3.26 15.33
CA LYS A 102 -2.58 2.19 16.03
C LYS A 102 -1.07 2.24 15.77
N PHE A 103 -0.62 2.95 14.73
CA PHE A 103 0.79 3.14 14.35
C PHE A 103 1.21 4.61 14.44
N GLY A 104 0.63 5.35 15.38
CA GLY A 104 0.88 6.78 15.56
C GLY A 104 2.34 7.14 15.83
N LEU A 105 2.77 8.25 15.24
CA LEU A 105 4.07 8.88 15.47
C LEU A 105 4.00 9.81 16.68
N GLY A 106 4.95 9.65 17.62
CA GLY A 106 5.13 10.53 18.77
C GLY A 106 6.17 11.63 18.54
N GLY A 107 6.47 12.38 19.61
CA GLY A 107 7.48 13.44 19.63
C GLY A 107 6.90 14.85 19.65
N ASN A 108 7.74 15.87 19.39
CA ASN A 108 7.36 17.29 19.49
C ASN A 108 7.17 17.98 18.13
N PHE A 109 7.40 17.29 17.01
CA PHE A 109 7.40 17.92 15.68
C PHE A 109 6.05 18.57 15.31
N MET A 110 4.95 18.07 15.86
CA MET A 110 3.61 18.66 15.67
C MET A 110 3.39 19.97 16.45
N GLN A 111 4.20 20.27 17.48
CA GLN A 111 4.01 21.47 18.31
C GLN A 111 4.28 22.77 17.55
N GLY A 112 5.11 22.71 16.50
CA GLY A 112 5.41 23.86 15.63
C GLY A 112 4.51 23.93 14.39
N VAL A 113 3.56 23.00 14.22
CA VAL A 113 2.66 22.97 13.06
C VAL A 113 1.54 23.98 13.27
N ASP A 114 1.20 24.73 12.22
CA ASP A 114 0.07 25.66 12.22
C ASP A 114 -1.23 24.95 12.67
N PRO A 115 -1.99 25.48 13.63
CA PRO A 115 -3.21 24.84 14.11
C PRO A 115 -4.27 24.63 13.03
N GLY A 116 -4.36 25.54 12.05
CA GLY A 116 -5.26 25.41 10.90
C GLY A 116 -4.87 24.23 10.03
N LEU A 117 -3.58 24.11 9.70
CA LEU A 117 -3.05 22.95 8.98
C LEU A 117 -3.29 21.64 9.74
N SER A 118 -3.05 21.61 11.05
CA SER A 118 -3.33 20.41 11.86
C SER A 118 -4.82 20.04 11.84
N ALA A 119 -5.72 21.03 11.86
CA ALA A 119 -7.16 20.81 11.79
C ALA A 119 -7.62 20.36 10.39
N ASP A 120 -6.92 20.73 9.33
CA ASP A 120 -7.22 20.25 7.98
C ASP A 120 -6.69 18.83 7.75
N LEU A 121 -5.50 18.51 8.27
CA LEU A 121 -4.94 17.17 8.22
C LEU A 121 -5.81 16.15 8.97
N SER A 122 -6.43 16.54 10.09
CA SER A 122 -7.28 15.63 10.87
C SER A 122 -8.55 15.19 10.13
N LYS A 123 -8.98 15.94 9.11
CA LYS A 123 -10.15 15.61 8.25
C LYS A 123 -9.82 14.59 7.15
N VAL A 124 -8.56 14.20 6.98
CA VAL A 124 -8.15 13.27 5.92
C VAL A 124 -8.58 11.84 6.26
N GLU A 125 -9.52 11.29 5.51
CA GLU A 125 -10.00 9.93 5.72
C GLU A 125 -9.43 8.95 4.68
N TYR A 126 -9.16 7.73 5.12
CA TYR A 126 -8.75 6.61 4.27
C TYR A 126 -9.82 5.52 4.34
N SER A 127 -10.04 4.84 3.22
CA SER A 127 -10.93 3.68 3.20
C SER A 127 -10.15 2.38 3.43
N SER A 128 -10.75 1.46 4.17
CA SER A 128 -10.21 0.12 4.42
C SER A 128 -10.69 -0.86 3.35
N ARG A 129 -9.81 -1.78 2.92
CA ARG A 129 -10.11 -2.90 2.01
C ARG A 129 -9.20 -4.07 2.36
N PHE A 130 -9.66 -5.27 2.04
CA PHE A 130 -8.85 -6.49 2.06
C PHE A 130 -8.43 -6.88 0.65
N ALA A 131 -7.26 -7.51 0.56
CA ALA A 131 -6.78 -8.12 -0.67
C ALA A 131 -6.32 -9.55 -0.39
N VAL A 132 -6.63 -10.46 -1.29
CA VAL A 132 -6.23 -11.87 -1.22
C VAL A 132 -5.54 -12.24 -2.52
N ALA A 133 -4.40 -12.91 -2.40
CA ALA A 133 -3.69 -13.50 -3.52
C ALA A 133 -3.89 -15.02 -3.52
N PHE A 134 -4.38 -15.55 -4.63
CA PHE A 134 -4.47 -16.98 -4.89
C PHE A 134 -3.39 -17.36 -5.89
N TYR A 135 -2.71 -18.48 -5.62
CA TYR A 135 -1.66 -19.02 -6.46
C TYR A 135 -2.07 -20.42 -6.91
N PHE A 136 -1.95 -20.68 -8.21
CA PHE A 136 -2.29 -21.94 -8.83
C PHE A 136 -1.12 -22.45 -9.65
N ASP A 137 -0.92 -23.76 -9.67
CA ASP A 137 0.07 -24.38 -10.55
C ASP A 137 -0.29 -24.12 -12.02
N ALA A 138 0.62 -23.50 -12.77
CA ALA A 138 0.39 -23.13 -14.17
C ALA A 138 0.17 -24.35 -15.09
N SER A 139 0.65 -25.54 -14.69
CA SER A 139 0.41 -26.79 -15.43
C SER A 139 -1.00 -27.36 -15.23
N GLN A 140 -1.73 -26.90 -14.21
CA GLN A 140 -3.04 -27.43 -13.82
C GLN A 140 -4.17 -26.41 -13.93
N PHE A 141 -3.83 -25.12 -13.94
CA PHE A 141 -4.80 -24.04 -13.94
C PHE A 141 -4.74 -23.23 -15.22
N SER A 142 -5.86 -23.17 -15.93
CA SER A 142 -6.07 -22.21 -17.01
C SER A 142 -7.04 -21.15 -16.54
N TRP A 143 -6.67 -19.90 -16.75
CA TRP A 143 -7.56 -18.77 -16.51
C TRP A 143 -8.82 -18.90 -17.39
N PRO A 144 -10.04 -18.99 -16.80
CA PRO A 144 -11.23 -19.35 -17.57
C PRO A 144 -11.94 -18.16 -18.23
N HIS A 145 -11.46 -16.94 -18.01
CA HIS A 145 -12.13 -15.74 -18.47
C HIS A 145 -11.36 -15.03 -19.60
N PRO A 146 -12.06 -14.34 -20.52
CA PRO A 146 -11.40 -13.58 -21.59
C PRO A 146 -10.73 -12.30 -21.07
N TRP A 147 -11.18 -11.78 -19.93
CA TRP A 147 -10.65 -10.57 -19.32
C TRP A 147 -9.47 -10.87 -18.41
N THR A 148 -8.55 -9.92 -18.30
CA THR A 148 -7.39 -9.99 -17.40
C THR A 148 -7.68 -9.35 -16.05
N ALA A 149 -8.58 -8.36 -16.03
CA ALA A 149 -9.07 -7.73 -14.82
C ALA A 149 -10.58 -7.48 -14.91
N HIS A 150 -11.28 -7.55 -13.79
CA HIS A 150 -12.73 -7.34 -13.71
C HIS A 150 -13.12 -6.54 -12.48
N TYR A 151 -13.99 -5.54 -12.66
CA TYR A 151 -14.64 -4.82 -11.58
C TYR A 151 -16.02 -5.39 -11.28
N PHE A 152 -16.38 -5.48 -10.02
CA PHE A 152 -17.69 -5.97 -9.58
C PHE A 152 -18.45 -4.84 -8.88
N ASP A 153 -19.77 -4.74 -9.10
CA ASP A 153 -20.64 -3.74 -8.46
C ASP A 153 -21.47 -4.25 -7.29
N LYS A 154 -21.50 -5.57 -7.10
CA LYS A 154 -22.26 -6.27 -6.07
C LYS A 154 -21.36 -7.26 -5.34
N GLY A 155 -21.76 -7.61 -4.12
CA GLY A 155 -21.01 -8.52 -3.28
C GLY A 155 -19.87 -7.84 -2.52
N ASP A 156 -19.04 -8.67 -1.93
CA ASP A 156 -17.85 -8.30 -1.17
C ASP A 156 -16.65 -8.06 -2.06
N VAL A 157 -16.58 -8.74 -3.20
CA VAL A 157 -15.53 -8.56 -4.20
C VAL A 157 -15.78 -7.26 -4.97
N ARG A 158 -14.71 -6.46 -5.13
CA ARG A 158 -14.75 -5.25 -5.95
C ARG A 158 -13.89 -5.35 -7.19
N TYR A 159 -12.82 -6.13 -7.13
CA TYR A 159 -11.87 -6.24 -8.22
C TYR A 159 -11.17 -7.60 -8.22
N VAL A 160 -11.05 -8.22 -9.39
CA VAL A 160 -10.27 -9.45 -9.61
C VAL A 160 -9.28 -9.20 -10.74
N SER A 161 -8.06 -9.71 -10.59
CA SER A 161 -7.00 -9.64 -11.59
C SER A 161 -6.32 -10.98 -11.74
N HIS A 162 -6.24 -11.50 -12.96
CA HIS A 162 -5.21 -12.47 -13.33
C HIS A 162 -3.88 -11.73 -13.42
N ASP A 163 -3.14 -11.69 -12.30
CA ASP A 163 -1.98 -10.82 -12.13
C ASP A 163 -0.77 -11.27 -12.98
N SER A 164 -0.46 -12.56 -13.04
CA SER A 164 0.58 -13.10 -13.93
C SER A 164 0.28 -12.78 -15.40
N GLY A 165 -0.97 -12.96 -15.84
CA GLY A 165 -1.43 -12.55 -17.17
C GLY A 165 -1.33 -11.04 -17.41
N LYS A 166 -1.71 -10.22 -16.42
CA LYS A 166 -1.57 -8.75 -16.46
C LYS A 166 -0.12 -8.29 -16.60
N ARG A 167 0.83 -9.03 -16.01
CA ARG A 167 2.27 -8.77 -16.09
C ARG A 167 2.93 -9.34 -17.34
N GLY A 168 2.24 -10.20 -18.09
CA GLY A 168 2.80 -10.93 -19.22
C GLY A 168 3.83 -11.98 -18.79
N ALA A 169 3.70 -12.52 -17.58
CA ALA A 169 4.65 -13.45 -17.00
C ALA A 169 4.36 -14.90 -17.44
N SER A 170 4.69 -15.25 -18.69
CA SER A 170 4.43 -16.57 -19.28
C SER A 170 5.29 -17.70 -18.72
N GLU A 171 6.46 -17.36 -18.17
CA GLU A 171 7.46 -18.34 -17.70
C GLU A 171 7.35 -18.66 -16.20
N GLU A 172 6.39 -18.04 -15.49
CA GLU A 172 6.18 -18.32 -14.07
C GLU A 172 5.51 -19.68 -13.88
N SER A 173 6.00 -20.48 -12.92
CA SER A 173 5.42 -21.78 -12.59
C SER A 173 4.06 -21.70 -11.90
N MET A 174 3.65 -20.49 -11.50
CA MET A 174 2.41 -20.22 -10.79
C MET A 174 1.62 -19.13 -11.51
N VAL A 175 0.31 -19.35 -11.64
CA VAL A 175 -0.66 -18.33 -12.02
C VAL A 175 -1.11 -17.60 -10.75
N SER A 176 -0.94 -16.28 -10.73
CA SER A 176 -1.36 -15.44 -9.61
C SER A 176 -2.68 -14.73 -9.92
N ILE A 177 -3.63 -14.81 -8.98
CA ILE A 177 -4.90 -14.09 -9.03
C ILE A 177 -5.01 -13.21 -7.79
N VAL A 178 -5.27 -11.93 -7.99
CA VAL A 178 -5.45 -10.95 -6.92
C VAL A 178 -6.92 -10.53 -6.86
N VAL A 179 -7.48 -10.58 -5.67
CA VAL A 179 -8.88 -10.25 -5.39
C VAL A 179 -8.93 -9.16 -4.33
N HIS A 180 -9.58 -8.04 -4.62
CA HIS A 180 -9.80 -6.96 -3.66
C HIS A 180 -11.25 -6.89 -3.23
N SER A 181 -11.46 -6.61 -1.95
CA SER A 181 -12.77 -6.34 -1.40
C SER A 181 -13.29 -4.94 -1.75
N GLY A 182 -14.59 -4.77 -1.57
CA GLY A 182 -15.24 -3.47 -1.41
C GLY A 182 -14.88 -2.82 -0.07
N VAL A 183 -15.18 -1.53 0.02
CA VAL A 183 -15.04 -0.74 1.26
C VAL A 183 -15.92 -1.26 2.40
N PRO A 184 -17.20 -1.67 2.17
CA PRO A 184 -18.06 -2.15 3.27
C PRO A 184 -17.43 -3.30 4.06
N LEU A 185 -16.87 -4.30 3.38
CA LEU A 185 -16.17 -5.41 4.03
C LEU A 185 -14.95 -4.92 4.83
N GLY A 186 -14.21 -3.96 4.27
CA GLY A 186 -13.06 -3.35 4.94
C GLY A 186 -13.43 -2.68 6.26
N ILE A 187 -14.53 -1.92 6.28
CA ILE A 187 -15.04 -1.26 7.48
C ILE A 187 -15.53 -2.29 8.50
N GLU A 188 -16.23 -3.33 8.04
CA GLU A 188 -16.79 -4.37 8.91
C GLU A 188 -15.71 -5.14 9.66
N LEU A 189 -14.63 -5.54 8.97
CA LEU A 189 -13.65 -6.46 9.52
C LEU A 189 -12.36 -5.79 10.03
N GLN A 190 -12.13 -4.49 9.83
CA GLN A 190 -10.85 -3.84 10.21
C GLN A 190 -10.47 -3.96 11.70
N ASP A 191 -11.46 -4.14 12.58
CA ASP A 191 -11.26 -4.31 14.02
C ASP A 191 -11.62 -5.72 14.51
N ASP A 192 -11.82 -6.67 13.59
CA ASP A 192 -11.99 -8.08 13.92
C ASP A 192 -10.70 -8.67 14.52
N THR A 193 -10.85 -9.74 15.30
CA THR A 193 -9.74 -10.51 15.87
C THR A 193 -8.91 -11.27 14.83
N ALA A 194 -9.54 -11.76 13.75
CA ALA A 194 -8.90 -12.52 12.68
C ALA A 194 -9.32 -11.95 11.31
N PRO A 195 -9.03 -10.67 11.05
CA PRO A 195 -9.64 -9.91 9.96
C PRO A 195 -9.26 -10.47 8.58
N TYR A 196 -8.04 -10.99 8.44
CA TYR A 196 -7.53 -11.54 7.19
C TYR A 196 -8.19 -12.88 6.82
N ASP A 197 -8.36 -13.79 7.79
CA ASP A 197 -8.98 -15.09 7.57
C ASP A 197 -10.47 -14.94 7.25
N ALA A 198 -11.16 -14.07 8.01
CA ALA A 198 -12.57 -13.75 7.78
C ALA A 198 -12.79 -13.12 6.39
N ALA A 199 -11.96 -12.14 6.02
CA ALA A 199 -12.05 -11.51 4.70
C ALA A 199 -11.74 -12.51 3.57
N ALA A 200 -10.72 -13.35 3.74
CA ALA A 200 -10.36 -14.36 2.73
C ALA A 200 -11.47 -15.40 2.51
N ALA A 201 -12.14 -15.84 3.59
CA ALA A 201 -13.27 -16.75 3.49
C ALA A 201 -14.46 -16.12 2.74
N ARG A 202 -14.80 -14.86 3.04
CA ARG A 202 -15.87 -14.13 2.36
C ARG A 202 -15.57 -13.88 0.89
N LEU A 203 -14.38 -13.37 0.58
CA LEU A 203 -13.97 -13.13 -0.80
C LEU A 203 -13.91 -14.43 -1.62
N ARG A 204 -13.56 -15.57 -1.02
CA ARG A 204 -13.61 -16.86 -1.72
C ARG A 204 -15.05 -17.32 -2.01
N THR A 205 -15.99 -17.01 -1.13
CA THR A 205 -17.40 -17.44 -1.26
C THR A 205 -18.14 -16.62 -2.33
N ASP A 206 -17.70 -15.37 -2.54
CA ASP A 206 -18.32 -14.41 -3.46
C ASP A 206 -17.80 -14.53 -4.91
N LEU A 207 -16.78 -15.36 -5.17
CA LEU A 207 -16.23 -15.69 -6.50
C LEU A 207 -16.83 -16.97 -7.08
#